data_AF-A0A800FAR6-F1
#
_entry.id   AF-A0A800FAR6-F1
#
_cell.length_a   1.000
_cell.length_b   1.000
_cell.length_c   1.000
_cell.angle_alpha   90.00
_cell.angle_beta   90.00
_cell.angle_gamma   90.00
#
_symmetry.space_group_name_H-M   'P 1'
#
loop_
_entity.id
_entity.type
_entity.pdbx_description
1 polymer ?
#
loop_
_entity_poly.entity_id
_entity_poly.type
_entity_poly.pdbx_seq_one_letter_code
_entity_poly.pdbx_strand_id
1 'polypeptide(L)'
;MHGYGIMQALAEKTDGRERILPGTLYQSIARMVGAELVEERDPPEGDASAGPRRRYYRRTAFGLAVAKAESERLRMLLAMAVSEDIVTEPAQ
;
A
#
# COMPACT_ATOMS: atom_id res chain seq x y z
N MET A 1 2.24 0.11 -10.58
CA MET A 1 3.37 -0.60 -9.93
C MET A 1 3.11 -2.09 -10.00
N HIS A 2 4.13 -2.95 -10.16
CA HIS A 2 3.96 -4.40 -10.07
C HIS A 2 4.08 -4.88 -8.62
N GLY A 3 3.56 -6.08 -8.31
CA GLY A 3 3.51 -6.63 -6.95
C GLY A 3 4.85 -6.58 -6.20
N TYR A 4 5.95 -7.00 -6.85
CA TYR A 4 7.29 -6.93 -6.24
C TYR A 4 7.74 -5.50 -5.89
N GLY A 5 7.43 -4.51 -6.73
CA GLY A 5 7.76 -3.11 -6.45
C GLY A 5 6.98 -2.55 -5.27
N ILE A 6 5.75 -3.05 -5.03
CA ILE A 6 4.96 -2.68 -3.84
C ILE A 6 5.65 -3.20 -2.57
N MET A 7 6.19 -4.42 -2.60
CA MET A 7 6.92 -4.98 -1.45
C MET A 7 8.21 -4.20 -1.16
N GLN A 8 8.98 -3.87 -2.20
CA GLN A 8 10.20 -3.07 -2.06
C GLN A 8 9.88 -1.68 -1.49
N ALA A 9 8.88 -1.00 -2.05
CA ALA A 9 8.48 0.33 -1.58
C ALA A 9 7.98 0.31 -0.12
N LEU A 10 7.32 -0.76 0.34
CA LEU A 10 6.94 -0.90 1.76
C LEU A 10 8.18 -1.04 2.65
N ALA A 11 9.10 -1.92 2.29
CA ALA A 11 10.33 -2.11 3.05
C ALA A 11 11.15 -0.82 3.10
N GLU A 12 11.33 -0.13 1.97
CA GLU A 12 12.06 1.15 1.89
C GLU A 12 11.41 2.23 2.76
N LYS A 13 10.09 2.41 2.67
CA LYS A 13 9.37 3.45 3.43
C LYS A 13 9.27 3.21 4.93
N THR A 14 9.56 1.99 5.38
CA THR A 14 9.47 1.61 6.80
C THR A 14 10.84 1.29 7.40
N ASP A 15 11.92 1.63 6.69
CA ASP A 15 13.29 1.28 7.07
C ASP A 15 13.47 -0.22 7.33
N GLY A 16 12.72 -1.03 6.58
CA GLY A 16 12.69 -2.48 6.68
C GLY A 16 11.95 -3.04 7.91
N ARG A 17 11.33 -2.18 8.73
CA ARG A 17 10.54 -2.59 9.91
C ARG A 17 9.28 -3.36 9.52
N GLU A 18 8.67 -2.99 8.40
CA GLU A 18 7.52 -3.71 7.85
C GLU A 18 7.92 -4.51 6.61
N ARG A 19 7.47 -5.77 6.58
CA ARG A 19 7.65 -6.67 5.44
C ARG A 19 6.37 -7.47 5.23
N ILE A 20 5.98 -7.61 3.97
CA ILE A 20 4.85 -8.43 3.58
C ILE A 20 5.33 -9.59 2.72
N LEU A 21 4.90 -10.80 3.08
CA LEU A 21 5.21 -11.98 2.28
C LEU A 21 4.46 -11.92 0.94
N PRO A 22 5.02 -12.47 -0.16
CA PRO A 22 4.39 -12.42 -1.47
C PRO A 22 2.94 -12.93 -1.46
N GLY A 23 2.68 -14.08 -0.82
CA GLY A 23 1.33 -14.65 -0.71
C GLY A 23 0.33 -13.71 -0.06
N THR A 24 0.70 -13.10 1.07
CA THR A 24 -0.12 -12.12 1.80
C THR A 24 -0.37 -10.88 0.96
N LEU A 25 0.66 -10.37 0.26
CA LEU A 25 0.49 -9.21 -0.62
C LEU A 25 -0.51 -9.50 -1.73
N TYR A 26 -0.35 -10.60 -2.46
CA TYR A 26 -1.23 -10.91 -3.58
C TYR A 26 -2.66 -11.19 -3.12
N GLN A 27 -2.86 -11.80 -1.96
CA GLN A 27 -4.18 -11.96 -1.37
C GLN A 27 -4.81 -10.61 -1.01
N SER A 28 -4.05 -9.69 -0.40
CA SER A 28 -4.52 -8.34 -0.09
C SER A 28 -4.86 -7.54 -1.36
N ILE A 29 -4.03 -7.65 -2.40
CA ILE A 29 -4.31 -7.00 -3.69
C ILE A 29 -5.57 -7.58 -4.32
N ALA A 30 -5.75 -8.91 -4.33
CA ALA A 30 -6.96 -9.53 -4.85
C ALA A 30 -8.23 -9.05 -4.14
N ARG A 31 -8.18 -8.87 -2.80
CA ARG A 31 -9.27 -8.27 -2.03
C ARG A 31 -9.50 -6.81 -2.40
N MET A 32 -8.44 -6.02 -2.57
CA MET A 32 -8.55 -4.62 -2.99
C MET A 32 -9.10 -4.47 -4.41
N VAL A 33 -8.79 -5.41 -5.32
CA VAL A 33 -9.39 -5.47 -6.67
C VAL A 33 -10.88 -5.80 -6.57
N GLY A 34 -11.25 -6.83 -5.80
CA GLY A 34 -12.65 -7.19 -5.59
C GLY A 34 -13.48 -6.09 -4.92
N ALA A 35 -12.84 -5.18 -4.18
CA ALA A 35 -13.45 -4.00 -3.56
C ALA A 35 -13.28 -2.71 -4.37
N GLU A 36 -12.79 -2.80 -5.62
CA GLU A 36 -12.59 -1.66 -6.55
C GLU A 36 -11.66 -0.54 -6.02
N LEU A 37 -10.81 -0.84 -5.03
CA LEU A 37 -9.83 0.10 -4.49
C LEU A 37 -8.61 0.20 -5.41
N VAL A 38 -8.28 -0.89 -6.09
CA VAL A 38 -7.22 -0.96 -7.09
C VAL A 38 -7.71 -1.69 -8.34
N GLU A 39 -7.13 -1.36 -9.49
CA GLU A 39 -7.40 -1.97 -10.78
C GLU A 39 -6.13 -2.63 -11.32
N GLU A 40 -6.28 -3.76 -12.00
CA GLU A 40 -5.21 -4.29 -12.85
C GLU A 40 -5.01 -3.38 -14.06
N ARG A 41 -3.77 -3.19 -14.48
CA ARG A 41 -3.42 -2.45 -15.68
C ARG A 41 -2.44 -3.24 -16.54
N ASP A 42 -2.41 -2.89 -17.81
CA ASP A 42 -1.37 -3.33 -18.71
C ASP A 42 0.01 -2.81 -18.26
N PRO A 43 1.08 -3.56 -18.60
CA PRO A 43 2.43 -3.09 -18.37
C PRO A 43 2.69 -1.74 -19.03
N PRO A 44 3.56 -0.90 -18.44
CA PRO A 44 4.00 0.34 -19.10
C PRO A 44 4.61 0.07 -20.47
N GLU A 45 4.45 1.00 -21.41
CA GLU A 45 5.15 0.92 -22.69
C GLU A 45 6.66 0.81 -22.48
N GLY A 46 7.29 -0.14 -23.19
CA GLY A 46 8.73 -0.40 -23.08
C GLY A 46 9.15 -1.40 -21.98
N ASP A 47 8.21 -1.94 -21.19
CA ASP A 47 8.52 -3.07 -20.30
C ASP A 47 8.65 -4.37 -21.12
N ALA A 48 9.84 -4.60 -21.67
CA ALA A 48 10.22 -5.80 -22.40
C ALA A 48 10.74 -6.92 -21.47
N SER A 49 10.11 -7.11 -20.30
CA SER A 49 10.54 -8.15 -19.37
C SER A 49 10.49 -9.53 -20.05
N ALA A 50 11.66 -10.15 -20.24
CA ALA A 50 11.81 -11.51 -20.77
C ALA A 50 11.35 -12.61 -19.77
N GLY A 51 10.79 -12.22 -18.62
CA GLY A 51 10.31 -13.11 -17.57
C GLY A 51 8.79 -13.33 -17.60
N PRO A 52 8.24 -14.03 -16.60
CA PRO A 52 6.81 -14.25 -16.49
C PRO A 52 6.03 -12.93 -16.50
N ARG A 53 4.85 -12.93 -17.15
CA ARG A 53 3.98 -11.76 -17.26
C ARG A 53 3.68 -11.16 -15.88
N ARG A 54 4.19 -9.96 -15.62
CA ARG A 54 3.99 -9.22 -14.36
C ARG A 54 2.62 -8.57 -14.37
N ARG A 55 1.87 -8.70 -13.29
CA ARG A 55 0.62 -7.94 -13.10
C ARG A 55 0.94 -6.55 -12.56
N TYR A 56 0.38 -5.54 -13.21
CA TYR A 56 0.50 -4.15 -12.79
C TYR A 56 -0.80 -3.70 -12.15
N TYR A 57 -0.67 -2.89 -11.11
CA TYR A 57 -1.82 -2.35 -10.39
C TYR A 57 -1.74 -0.83 -10.33
N ARG A 58 -2.91 -0.20 -10.37
CA ARG A 58 -3.10 1.22 -10.08
C ARG A 58 -4.25 1.38 -9.08
N ARG A 59 -4.16 2.39 -8.21
CA ARG A 59 -5.30 2.77 -7.36
C ARG A 59 -6.38 3.45 -8.19
N THR A 60 -7.64 3.16 -7.90
CA THR A 60 -8.80 3.83 -8.50
C THR A 60 -9.04 5.20 -7.84
N ALA A 61 -9.99 5.99 -8.37
CA ALA A 61 -10.43 7.21 -7.69
C ALA A 61 -11.08 6.90 -6.33
N PHE A 62 -11.89 5.83 -6.28
CA PHE A 62 -12.50 5.34 -5.05
C PHE A 62 -11.47 4.89 -4.03
N GLY A 63 -10.48 4.10 -4.45
CA GLY A 63 -9.37 3.68 -3.58
C GLY A 63 -8.56 4.85 -3.03
N LEU A 64 -8.43 5.96 -3.78
CA LEU A 64 -7.80 7.17 -3.26
C LEU A 64 -8.63 7.83 -2.17
N ALA A 65 -9.95 7.92 -2.35
CA ALA A 65 -10.85 8.47 -1.35
C ALA A 65 -10.84 7.64 -0.06
N VAL A 66 -10.88 6.31 -0.18
CA VAL A 66 -10.79 5.38 0.96
C VAL A 66 -9.44 5.52 1.69
N ALA A 67 -8.33 5.56 0.94
CA ALA A 67 -7.01 5.74 1.55
C ALA A 67 -6.89 7.08 2.31
N LYS A 68 -7.51 8.15 1.80
CA LYS A 68 -7.57 9.44 2.51
C LYS A 68 -8.37 9.33 3.80
N ALA A 69 -9.57 8.77 3.74
CA ALA A 69 -10.43 8.60 4.92
C ALA A 69 -9.75 7.76 6.01
N GLU A 70 -9.10 6.66 5.62
CA GLU A 70 -8.36 5.82 6.56
C GLU A 70 -7.15 6.55 7.15
N SER A 71 -6.44 7.35 6.35
CA SER A 71 -5.31 8.15 6.84
C SER A 71 -5.77 9.19 7.88
N GLU A 72 -6.92 9.84 7.68
CA GLU A 72 -7.48 10.76 8.69
C GLU A 72 -7.92 10.02 9.96
N ARG A 73 -8.50 8.82 9.82
CA ARG A 73 -8.85 7.97 10.97
C ARG A 73 -7.61 7.60 11.79
N LEU A 74 -6.51 7.22 11.12
CA LEU A 74 -5.25 6.89 11.78
C LEU A 74 -4.63 8.11 12.48
N ARG A 75 -4.67 9.30 11.87
CA ARG A 75 -4.23 10.54 12.52
C ARG A 75 -5.04 10.85 13.78
N MET A 76 -6.36 10.70 13.72
CA MET A 76 -7.23 10.89 14.89
C MET A 76 -6.90 9.91 16.01
N LEU A 77 -6.68 8.63 15.69
CA LEU A 77 -6.29 7.62 16.67
C LEU A 77 -4.93 7.93 17.31
N LEU A 78 -3.96 8.38 16.51
CA LEU A 78 -2.65 8.81 17.03
C LEU A 78 -2.79 10.02 17.96
N ALA A 79 -3.59 11.02 17.58
CA ALA A 79 -3.82 12.20 18.42
C ALA A 79 -4.42 11.83 19.78
N MET A 80 -5.36 10.88 19.82
CA MET A 80 -5.89 10.36 21.09
C MET A 80 -4.84 9.60 21.91
N ALA A 81 -4.00 8.78 21.26
CA ALA A 81 -2.93 8.08 21.96
C ALA A 81 -1.89 9.04 22.56
N VAL A 82 -1.61 10.16 21.89
CA VAL A 82 -0.73 11.23 22.40
C VAL A 82 -1.38 11.97 23.57
N SER A 83 -2.68 12.31 23.48
CA SER A 83 -3.36 13.03 24.57
C SER A 83 -3.51 12.24 25.87
N GLU A 84 -3.45 10.90 25.76
CA GLU A 84 -3.50 9.97 26.90
C GLU A 84 -2.10 9.51 27.34
N ASP A 85 -1.02 10.15 26.86
CA ASP A 85 0.39 9.82 27.15
C ASP A 85 0.78 8.35 26.84
N ILE A 86 0.07 7.68 25.91
CA ILE A 86 0.35 6.29 25.50
C ILE A 86 1.55 6.24 24.54
N VAL A 87 1.63 7.19 23.62
CA VAL A 87 2.70 7.30 22.62
C VAL A 87 3.23 8.72 22.63
N THR A 88 4.55 8.88 22.70
CA THR A 88 5.21 10.17 22.48
C THR A 88 5.31 10.48 20.99
N GLU A 89 5.01 11.71 20.58
CA GLU A 89 5.19 12.12 19.19
C GLU A 89 6.64 11.84 18.75
N PRO A 90 6.85 11.20 17.58
CA PRO A 90 8.19 11.04 17.06
C PRO A 90 8.77 12.44 16.78
N ALA A 91 10.04 12.66 17.16
CA ALA A 91 10.78 13.85 16.77
C ALA A 91 10.76 13.97 15.23
N GLN A 92 10.36 15.15 14.74
CA GLN A 92 10.31 15.49 13.31
C GLN A 92 11.66 15.37 12.63
#